data_AF-A0A4R6FJU8-F1
#
_entry.id   AF-A0A4R6FJU8-F1
#
_cell.length_a   1.000
_cell.length_b   1.000
_cell.length_c   1.000
_cell.angle_alpha   90.00
_cell.angle_beta   90.00
_cell.angle_gamma   90.00
#
_symmetry.space_group_name_H-M   'P 1'
#
loop_
_entity.id
_entity.type
_entity.pdbx_description
1 polymer ?
#
loop_
_entity_poly.entity_id
_entity_poly.type
_entity_poly.pdbx_seq_one_letter_code
_entity_poly.pdbx_strand_id
1 'polypeptide(L)'
;MSGEAETVDPYSQGTRAEILGWVGGMEAFERGFNARTFSPERRARQAVEDAVSDLTSAASDIYEAGGTAEDVASWTQGYRKRWVAFQQAGARTMNWMITGPARFPVDRNQKRMDIEMRRYEELAVYRDGATKWIERSQRRAERAAIVESDEGGHPETLIGNIRVVENVTLDRLQLIFPDKPTDEERAALKKRGFRWAPSVGAWQRKLTNNARYVGTSLAKQFSPATDLTTVAHPAGGVPSGTDATGNFHHSEG
;
A
#
# COMPACT_ATOMS: atom_id res chain seq x y z
N MET A 1 -14.78 -44.78 27.11
CA MET A 1 -13.77 -43.84 26.59
C MET A 1 -14.49 -42.53 26.38
N SER A 2 -14.41 -41.68 27.39
CA SER A 2 -15.11 -40.40 27.45
C SER A 2 -14.53 -39.47 26.38
N GLY A 3 -15.36 -39.03 25.44
CA GLY A 3 -14.99 -37.99 24.50
C GLY A 3 -14.83 -36.69 25.27
N GLU A 4 -13.62 -36.14 25.28
CA GLU A 4 -13.40 -34.75 25.66
C GLU A 4 -14.25 -33.89 24.74
N ALA A 5 -15.24 -33.20 25.33
CA ALA A 5 -15.90 -32.10 24.68
C ALA A 5 -14.85 -31.00 24.50
N GLU A 6 -14.29 -30.94 23.29
CA GLU A 6 -13.44 -29.86 22.82
C GLU A 6 -14.14 -28.54 23.17
N THR A 7 -13.59 -27.80 24.12
CA THR A 7 -14.13 -26.52 24.57
C THR A 7 -13.97 -25.52 23.44
N VAL A 8 -14.96 -25.43 22.57
CA VAL A 8 -14.91 -24.55 21.41
C VAL A 8 -15.07 -23.10 21.87
N ASP A 9 -14.00 -22.33 21.76
CA ASP A 9 -13.94 -20.91 22.11
C ASP A 9 -15.05 -20.11 21.38
N PRO A 10 -15.88 -19.32 22.08
CA PRO A 10 -16.96 -18.53 21.47
C PRO A 10 -16.48 -17.55 20.38
N TYR A 11 -15.23 -17.06 20.45
CA TYR A 11 -14.66 -16.24 19.36
C TYR A 11 -14.52 -17.05 18.07
N SER A 12 -14.04 -18.30 18.17
CA SER A 12 -13.92 -19.22 17.02
C SER A 12 -15.27 -19.60 16.40
N GLN A 13 -16.35 -19.65 17.19
CA GLN A 13 -17.70 -19.92 16.67
C GLN A 13 -18.24 -18.76 15.82
N GLY A 14 -18.00 -17.51 16.24
CA GLY A 14 -18.35 -16.33 15.44
C GLY A 14 -17.65 -16.31 14.09
N THR A 15 -16.34 -16.59 14.08
CA THR A 15 -15.52 -16.66 12.87
C THR A 15 -15.98 -17.77 11.92
N ARG A 16 -16.33 -18.95 12.45
CA ARG A 16 -16.90 -20.06 11.64
C ARG A 16 -18.19 -19.64 10.96
N ALA A 17 -19.12 -19.03 11.69
CA ALA A 17 -20.40 -18.59 11.16
C ALA A 17 -20.20 -17.55 10.03
N GLU A 18 -19.25 -16.63 10.22
CA GLU A 18 -18.89 -15.64 9.20
C GLU A 18 -18.36 -16.30 7.92
N ILE A 19 -17.39 -17.22 8.03
CA ILE A 19 -16.81 -17.94 6.90
C ILE A 19 -17.88 -18.73 6.14
N LEU A 20 -18.77 -19.43 6.86
CA LEU A 20 -19.88 -20.16 6.25
C LEU A 20 -20.82 -19.22 5.49
N GLY A 21 -21.04 -17.99 6.00
CA GLY A 21 -21.77 -16.95 5.30
C GLY A 21 -21.16 -16.57 3.95
N TRP A 22 -19.84 -16.69 3.77
CA TRP A 22 -19.17 -16.37 2.50
C TRP A 22 -19.44 -17.39 1.40
N VAL A 23 -19.75 -18.64 1.77
CA VAL A 23 -19.94 -19.77 0.84
C VAL A 23 -21.39 -20.24 0.76
N GLY A 24 -22.31 -19.54 1.42
CA GLY A 24 -23.74 -19.86 1.40
C GLY A 24 -24.12 -21.02 2.33
N GLY A 25 -23.32 -21.27 3.38
CA GLY A 25 -23.53 -22.32 4.37
C GLY A 25 -22.77 -23.62 4.08
N MET A 26 -22.72 -24.49 5.09
CA MET A 26 -21.92 -25.73 5.04
C MET A 26 -22.39 -26.67 3.93
N GLU A 27 -23.70 -26.90 3.80
CA GLU A 27 -24.24 -27.77 2.77
C GLU A 27 -23.92 -27.29 1.34
N ALA A 28 -23.96 -25.97 1.11
CA ALA A 28 -23.62 -25.41 -0.18
C ALA A 28 -22.14 -25.55 -0.50
N PHE A 29 -21.30 -25.37 0.50
CA PHE A 29 -19.86 -25.49 0.40
C PHE A 29 -19.42 -26.95 0.16
N GLU A 30 -20.02 -27.89 0.88
CA GLU A 30 -19.76 -29.33 0.75
C GLU A 30 -19.94 -29.83 -0.69
N ARG A 31 -20.97 -29.36 -1.39
CA ARG A 31 -21.22 -29.74 -2.78
C ARG A 31 -20.04 -29.46 -3.71
N GLY A 32 -19.22 -28.46 -3.39
CA GLY A 32 -17.98 -28.16 -4.12
C GLY A 32 -16.91 -29.26 -4.03
N PHE A 33 -17.03 -30.19 -3.09
CA PHE A 33 -16.08 -31.28 -2.88
C PHE A 33 -16.53 -32.61 -3.47
N ASN A 34 -17.80 -32.74 -3.86
CA ASN A 34 -18.41 -34.00 -4.32
C ASN A 34 -17.68 -34.66 -5.50
N ALA A 35 -17.06 -33.89 -6.38
CA ALA A 35 -16.32 -34.42 -7.52
C ALA A 35 -14.82 -34.66 -7.24
N ARG A 36 -14.33 -34.33 -6.04
CA ARG A 36 -12.90 -34.24 -5.71
C ARG A 36 -12.44 -35.26 -4.69
N THR A 37 -13.32 -35.66 -3.77
CA THR A 37 -13.00 -36.48 -2.60
C THR A 37 -14.12 -37.47 -2.30
N PHE A 38 -13.77 -38.60 -1.67
CA PHE A 38 -14.73 -39.55 -1.12
C PHE A 38 -15.37 -39.09 0.20
N SER A 39 -14.83 -38.03 0.82
CA SER A 39 -15.38 -37.46 2.06
C SER A 39 -15.59 -35.94 1.91
N PRO A 40 -16.64 -35.50 1.18
CA PRO A 40 -16.94 -34.09 0.96
C PRO A 40 -17.13 -33.31 2.26
N GLU A 41 -18.00 -33.80 3.15
CA GLU A 41 -18.27 -33.24 4.47
C GLU A 41 -16.99 -32.94 5.28
N ARG A 42 -16.12 -33.95 5.43
CA ARG A 42 -14.87 -33.80 6.18
C ARG A 42 -13.93 -32.78 5.55
N ARG A 43 -13.85 -32.75 4.21
CA ARG A 43 -13.01 -31.76 3.50
C ARG A 43 -13.56 -30.35 3.62
N ALA A 44 -14.88 -30.19 3.54
CA ALA A 44 -15.54 -28.90 3.72
C ALA A 44 -15.31 -28.36 5.13
N ARG A 45 -15.51 -29.19 6.16
CA ARG A 45 -15.21 -28.84 7.55
C ARG A 45 -13.75 -28.43 7.74
N GLN A 46 -12.80 -29.24 7.25
CA GLN A 46 -11.38 -28.92 7.37
C GLN A 46 -11.04 -27.59 6.71
N ALA A 47 -11.57 -27.31 5.51
CA ALA A 47 -11.31 -26.05 4.83
C ALA A 47 -11.85 -24.82 5.59
N VAL A 48 -12.93 -24.97 6.36
CA VAL A 48 -13.42 -23.93 7.27
C VAL A 48 -12.47 -23.77 8.46
N GLU A 49 -12.05 -24.86 9.09
CA GLU A 49 -11.11 -24.80 10.23
C GLU A 49 -9.76 -24.21 9.83
N ASP A 50 -9.22 -24.58 8.67
CA ASP A 50 -7.99 -23.99 8.13
C ASP A 50 -8.15 -22.47 7.96
N ALA A 51 -9.32 -22.02 7.46
CA ALA A 51 -9.60 -20.60 7.33
C ALA A 51 -9.78 -19.88 8.68
N VAL A 52 -10.40 -20.52 9.68
CA VAL A 52 -10.47 -19.97 11.05
C VAL A 52 -9.07 -19.80 11.62
N SER A 53 -8.21 -20.81 11.45
CA SER A 53 -6.81 -20.76 11.89
C SER A 53 -6.08 -19.62 11.20
N ASP A 54 -6.17 -19.52 9.86
CA ASP A 54 -5.51 -18.46 9.10
C ASP A 54 -5.96 -17.05 9.56
N LEU A 55 -7.27 -16.84 9.79
CA LEU A 55 -7.80 -15.56 10.29
C LEU A 55 -7.35 -15.26 11.71
N THR A 56 -7.30 -16.27 12.58
CA THR A 56 -6.89 -16.11 13.98
C THR A 56 -5.40 -15.76 14.07
N SER A 57 -4.56 -16.48 13.33
CA SER A 57 -3.13 -16.19 13.23
C SER A 57 -2.89 -14.80 12.64
N ALA A 58 -3.56 -14.45 11.54
CA ALA A 58 -3.40 -13.14 10.94
C ALA A 58 -3.89 -11.99 11.86
N ALA A 59 -4.97 -12.19 12.61
CA ALA A 59 -5.42 -11.21 13.60
C ALA A 59 -4.36 -11.00 14.69
N SER A 60 -3.77 -12.09 15.22
CA SER A 60 -2.65 -12.02 16.18
C SER A 60 -1.47 -11.23 15.60
N ASP A 61 -1.03 -11.59 14.40
CA ASP A 61 0.10 -10.94 13.72
C ASP A 61 -0.15 -9.44 13.47
N ILE A 62 -1.40 -9.08 13.14
CA ILE A 62 -1.80 -7.69 12.93
C ILE A 62 -1.75 -6.91 14.25
N TYR A 63 -2.28 -7.46 15.34
CA TYR A 63 -2.25 -6.78 16.64
C TYR A 63 -0.83 -6.67 17.18
N GLU A 64 0.00 -7.70 17.04
CA GLU A 64 1.42 -7.67 17.41
C GLU A 64 2.21 -6.63 16.61
N ALA A 65 1.86 -6.42 15.34
CA ALA A 65 2.43 -5.36 14.51
C ALA A 65 1.88 -3.96 14.84
N GLY A 66 1.01 -3.81 15.85
CA GLY A 66 0.40 -2.54 16.23
C GLY A 66 -0.75 -2.09 15.34
N GLY A 67 -1.41 -3.02 14.65
CA GLY A 67 -2.63 -2.77 13.90
C GLY A 67 -3.88 -2.69 14.79
N THR A 68 -4.96 -2.16 14.22
CA THR A 68 -6.24 -1.97 14.90
C THR A 68 -7.26 -3.04 14.48
N ALA A 69 -8.41 -3.09 15.18
CA ALA A 69 -9.52 -3.96 14.79
C ALA A 69 -10.07 -3.63 13.38
N GLU A 70 -9.98 -2.36 12.96
CA GLU A 70 -10.35 -1.94 11.60
C GLU A 70 -9.40 -2.51 10.55
N ASP A 71 -8.10 -2.58 10.87
CA ASP A 71 -7.10 -3.20 9.99
C ASP A 71 -7.35 -4.69 9.84
N VAL A 72 -7.70 -5.40 10.93
CA VAL A 72 -8.10 -6.80 10.89
C VAL A 72 -9.32 -6.98 9.99
N ALA A 73 -10.36 -6.16 10.14
CA ALA A 73 -11.56 -6.23 9.30
C ALA A 73 -11.24 -5.99 7.81
N SER A 74 -10.40 -5.00 7.51
CA SER A 74 -9.95 -4.68 6.15
C SER A 74 -9.15 -5.83 5.52
N TRP A 75 -8.23 -6.41 6.29
CA TRP A 75 -7.44 -7.55 5.85
C TRP A 75 -8.31 -8.79 5.62
N THR A 76 -9.26 -9.07 6.53
CA THR A 76 -10.22 -10.19 6.41
C THR A 76 -11.05 -10.08 5.13
N GLN A 77 -11.44 -8.88 4.68
CA GLN A 77 -12.11 -8.72 3.39
C GLN A 77 -11.22 -9.15 2.20
N GLY A 78 -9.95 -8.79 2.25
CA GLY A 78 -8.96 -9.19 1.25
C GLY A 78 -8.69 -10.71 1.26
N TYR A 79 -8.67 -11.31 2.44
CA TYR A 79 -8.58 -12.76 2.63
C TYR A 79 -9.80 -13.47 2.05
N ARG A 80 -11.01 -13.06 2.47
CA ARG A 80 -12.30 -13.57 2.00
C ARG A 80 -12.36 -13.65 0.48
N LYS A 81 -12.00 -12.56 -0.20
CA LYS A 81 -12.04 -12.51 -1.68
C LYS A 81 -11.19 -13.60 -2.32
N ARG A 82 -9.98 -13.83 -1.80
CA ARG A 82 -9.03 -14.81 -2.34
C ARG A 82 -9.42 -16.23 -1.96
N TRP A 83 -9.80 -16.43 -0.71
CA TRP A 83 -10.23 -17.73 -0.20
C TRP A 83 -11.47 -18.23 -0.94
N VAL A 84 -12.51 -17.40 -1.11
CA VAL A 84 -13.69 -17.76 -1.91
C VAL A 84 -13.31 -18.07 -3.36
N ALA A 85 -12.40 -17.30 -3.98
CA ALA A 85 -11.94 -17.57 -5.34
C ALA A 85 -11.18 -18.90 -5.46
N PHE A 86 -10.37 -19.25 -4.46
CA PHE A 86 -9.68 -20.54 -4.37
C PHE A 86 -10.69 -21.69 -4.25
N GLN A 87 -11.64 -21.60 -3.32
CA GLN A 87 -12.66 -22.63 -3.12
C GLN A 87 -13.55 -22.81 -4.35
N GLN A 88 -13.96 -21.71 -5.00
CA GLN A 88 -14.72 -21.73 -6.25
C GLN A 88 -13.93 -22.35 -7.41
N ALA A 89 -12.61 -22.10 -7.49
CA ALA A 89 -11.77 -22.74 -8.49
C ALA A 89 -11.65 -24.24 -8.23
N GLY A 90 -11.42 -24.63 -6.98
CA GLY A 90 -11.37 -26.02 -6.54
C GLY A 90 -12.67 -26.76 -6.83
N ALA A 91 -13.84 -26.15 -6.59
CA ALA A 91 -15.15 -26.77 -6.87
C ALA A 91 -15.38 -27.18 -8.34
N ARG A 92 -14.55 -26.70 -9.27
CA ARG A 92 -14.62 -27.04 -10.70
C ARG A 92 -13.68 -28.19 -11.07
N THR A 93 -12.71 -28.53 -10.22
CA THR A 93 -11.79 -29.64 -10.44
C THR A 93 -12.47 -30.97 -10.10
N MET A 94 -12.05 -32.02 -10.79
CA MET A 94 -12.61 -33.35 -10.66
C MET A 94 -11.50 -34.39 -10.48
N ASN A 95 -11.80 -35.42 -9.71
CA ASN A 95 -10.98 -36.60 -9.57
C ASN A 95 -11.62 -37.74 -10.35
N TRP A 96 -10.85 -38.39 -11.23
CA TRP A 96 -11.34 -39.51 -12.04
C TRP A 96 -11.71 -40.75 -11.20
N MET A 97 -11.11 -40.92 -10.01
CA MET A 97 -11.52 -41.97 -9.06
C MET A 97 -12.92 -41.74 -8.49
N ILE A 98 -13.41 -40.50 -8.52
CA ILE A 98 -14.73 -40.10 -8.02
C ILE A 98 -15.75 -40.03 -9.15
N THR A 99 -15.36 -39.39 -10.26
CA THR A 99 -16.25 -39.12 -11.41
C THR A 99 -16.23 -40.23 -12.46
N GLY A 100 -15.34 -41.21 -12.31
CA GLY A 100 -15.13 -42.32 -13.24
C GLY A 100 -14.06 -42.02 -14.31
N PRO A 101 -13.29 -43.05 -14.75
CA PRO A 101 -12.25 -42.87 -15.78
C PRO A 101 -12.83 -42.73 -17.20
N ALA A 102 -14.02 -43.26 -17.45
CA ALA A 102 -14.61 -43.30 -18.77
C ALA A 102 -14.87 -41.88 -19.31
N ARG A 103 -14.21 -41.53 -20.43
CA ARG A 103 -14.33 -40.20 -21.07
C ARG A 103 -13.94 -39.02 -20.17
N PHE A 104 -13.05 -39.24 -19.20
CA PHE A 104 -12.59 -38.17 -18.32
C PHE A 104 -11.86 -37.06 -19.10
N PRO A 105 -12.22 -35.78 -18.94
CA PRO A 105 -11.68 -34.69 -19.75
C PRO A 105 -10.33 -34.19 -19.18
N VAL A 106 -9.26 -34.98 -19.34
CA VAL A 106 -7.92 -34.74 -18.76
C VAL A 106 -7.43 -33.31 -18.97
N ASP A 107 -7.26 -32.86 -20.22
CA ASP A 107 -6.69 -31.54 -20.52
C ASP A 107 -7.52 -30.38 -19.93
N ARG A 108 -8.84 -30.54 -19.96
CA ARG A 108 -9.75 -29.53 -19.40
C ARG A 108 -9.64 -29.51 -17.88
N ASN A 109 -9.54 -30.67 -17.24
CA ASN A 109 -9.40 -30.77 -15.80
C ASN A 109 -8.02 -30.26 -15.34
N GLN A 110 -6.96 -30.54 -16.09
CA GLN A 110 -5.62 -30.01 -15.84
C GLN A 110 -5.63 -28.48 -15.80
N LYS A 111 -6.19 -27.83 -16.82
CA LYS A 111 -6.34 -26.36 -16.84
C LYS A 111 -7.10 -25.81 -15.64
N ARG A 112 -8.08 -26.57 -15.12
CA ARG A 112 -8.83 -26.17 -13.91
C ARG A 112 -7.98 -26.32 -12.65
N MET A 113 -7.19 -27.39 -12.54
CA MET A 113 -6.24 -27.58 -11.45
C MET A 113 -5.15 -26.50 -11.46
N ASP A 114 -4.65 -26.09 -12.63
CA ASP A 114 -3.69 -24.99 -12.74
C ASP A 114 -4.29 -23.65 -12.29
N ILE A 115 -5.59 -23.43 -12.56
CA ILE A 115 -6.32 -22.27 -12.04
C ILE A 115 -6.47 -22.35 -10.53
N GLU A 116 -6.85 -23.50 -10.00
CA GLU A 116 -6.95 -23.74 -8.56
C GLU A 116 -5.61 -23.45 -7.86
N MET A 117 -4.51 -24.01 -8.37
CA MET A 117 -3.16 -23.80 -7.85
C MET A 117 -2.79 -22.31 -7.82
N ARG A 118 -3.03 -21.58 -8.91
CA ARG A 118 -2.77 -20.14 -8.96
C ARG A 118 -3.56 -19.37 -7.88
N ARG A 119 -4.82 -19.75 -7.63
CA ARG A 119 -5.63 -19.10 -6.58
C ARG A 119 -5.12 -19.45 -5.19
N TYR A 120 -4.65 -20.67 -4.99
CA TYR A 120 -4.00 -21.07 -3.75
C TYR A 120 -2.72 -20.27 -3.50
N GLU A 121 -1.87 -20.11 -4.51
CA GLU A 121 -0.63 -19.29 -4.42
C GLU A 121 -0.96 -17.82 -4.10
N GLU A 122 -1.95 -17.24 -4.77
CA GLU A 122 -2.44 -15.87 -4.49
C GLU A 122 -2.91 -15.72 -3.03
N LEU A 123 -3.58 -16.73 -2.49
CA LEU A 123 -4.04 -16.77 -1.10
C LEU A 123 -2.86 -16.92 -0.13
N ALA A 124 -1.95 -17.86 -0.38
CA ALA A 124 -0.80 -18.13 0.48
C ALA A 124 0.10 -16.90 0.62
N VAL A 125 0.44 -16.25 -0.51
CA VAL A 125 1.21 -14.99 -0.50
C VAL A 125 0.50 -13.88 0.28
N TYR A 126 -0.83 -13.83 0.22
CA TYR A 126 -1.60 -12.84 0.95
C TYR A 126 -1.62 -13.12 2.46
N ARG A 127 -1.85 -14.39 2.84
CA ARG A 127 -1.84 -14.87 4.22
C ARG A 127 -0.50 -14.56 4.89
N ASP A 128 0.59 -14.99 4.27
CA ASP A 128 1.95 -14.82 4.81
C ASP A 128 2.44 -13.35 4.76
N GLY A 129 1.65 -12.46 4.17
CA GLY A 129 1.95 -11.04 3.98
C GLY A 129 1.30 -10.08 4.99
N ALA A 130 0.60 -10.58 6.02
CA ALA A 130 -0.17 -9.76 6.97
C ALA A 130 0.69 -8.72 7.71
N THR A 131 1.76 -9.14 8.38
CA THR A 131 2.69 -8.24 9.09
C THR A 131 3.28 -7.16 8.17
N LYS A 132 3.79 -7.57 7.01
CA LYS A 132 4.36 -6.66 6.00
C LYS A 132 3.32 -5.69 5.43
N TRP A 133 2.04 -6.03 5.47
CA TRP A 133 0.98 -5.13 5.04
C TRP A 133 0.76 -4.01 6.07
N ILE A 134 0.72 -4.34 7.37
CA ILE A 134 0.63 -3.35 8.47
C ILE A 134 1.85 -2.42 8.48
N GLU A 135 3.06 -2.97 8.45
CA GLU A 135 4.29 -2.16 8.44
C GLU A 135 4.31 -1.16 7.27
N ARG A 136 3.83 -1.59 6.08
CA ARG A 136 3.72 -0.71 4.91
C ARG A 136 2.63 0.35 5.09
N SER A 137 1.53 0.02 5.76
CA SER A 137 0.46 0.97 6.08
C SER A 137 0.95 2.03 7.05
N GLN A 138 1.55 1.63 8.16
CA GLN A 138 2.13 2.51 9.17
C GLN A 138 3.22 3.40 8.58
N ARG A 139 4.14 2.86 7.77
CA ARG A 139 5.16 3.67 7.08
C ARG A 139 4.56 4.73 6.16
N ARG A 140 3.42 4.44 5.53
CA ARG A 140 2.71 5.43 4.70
C ARG A 140 2.04 6.49 5.56
N ALA A 141 1.43 6.10 6.68
CA ALA A 141 0.82 7.01 7.64
C ALA A 141 1.87 7.93 8.29
N GLU A 142 3.00 7.38 8.75
CA GLU A 142 4.15 8.12 9.27
C GLU A 142 4.66 9.11 8.23
N ARG A 143 4.89 8.66 6.98
CA ARG A 143 5.31 9.55 5.90
C ARG A 143 4.29 10.64 5.60
N ALA A 144 2.99 10.35 5.70
CA ALA A 144 1.94 11.34 5.51
C ALA A 144 1.90 12.35 6.67
N ALA A 145 2.04 11.90 7.92
CA ALA A 145 2.11 12.75 9.09
C ALA A 145 3.32 13.70 9.03
N ILE A 146 4.48 13.18 8.60
CA ILE A 146 5.70 13.98 8.35
C ILE A 146 5.42 15.09 7.32
N VAL A 147 4.68 14.79 6.25
CA VAL A 147 4.30 15.78 5.23
C VAL A 147 3.26 16.77 5.75
N GLU A 148 2.32 16.34 6.58
CA GLU A 148 1.29 17.22 7.15
C GLU A 148 1.88 18.19 8.19
N SER A 149 2.83 17.72 8.99
CA SER A 149 3.55 18.54 9.98
C SER A 149 4.59 19.49 9.35
N ASP A 150 4.78 19.42 8.04
CA ASP A 150 5.73 20.24 7.32
C ASP A 150 5.17 21.66 7.17
N GLU A 151 5.61 22.59 8.02
CA GLU A 151 5.18 24.00 8.03
C GLU A 151 5.61 24.78 6.77
N GLY A 152 6.26 24.13 5.81
CA GLY A 152 6.88 24.75 4.65
C GLY A 152 8.22 25.42 4.99
N GLY A 153 8.86 26.03 3.98
CA GLY A 153 10.18 26.66 4.14
C GLY A 153 11.34 25.86 3.54
N HIS A 154 11.04 24.84 2.72
CA HIS A 154 12.06 24.17 1.91
C HIS A 154 12.78 25.18 1.01
N PRO A 155 14.12 25.13 0.94
CA PRO A 155 14.86 25.94 -0.02
C PRO A 155 14.35 25.67 -1.44
N GLU A 156 13.79 26.70 -2.05
CA GLU A 156 13.33 26.67 -3.43
C GLU A 156 14.22 27.56 -4.29
N THR A 157 14.67 27.03 -5.42
CA THR A 157 15.38 27.79 -6.44
C THR A 157 14.62 27.67 -7.75
N LEU A 158 14.20 28.82 -8.30
CA LEU A 158 13.64 28.90 -9.63
C LEU A 158 14.78 29.01 -10.66
N ILE A 159 14.88 28.06 -11.58
CA ILE A 159 15.85 28.07 -12.67
C ILE A 159 15.05 28.13 -13.97
N GLY A 160 14.94 29.33 -14.55
CA GLY A 160 14.03 29.62 -15.65
C GLY A 160 12.58 29.41 -15.23
N ASN A 161 11.94 28.39 -15.79
CA ASN A 161 10.57 27.98 -15.45
C ASN A 161 10.51 26.71 -14.59
N ILE A 162 11.65 26.14 -14.19
CA ILE A 162 11.72 24.89 -13.43
C ILE A 162 11.95 25.22 -11.96
N ARG A 163 11.06 24.74 -11.08
CA ARG A 163 11.19 24.90 -9.63
C ARG A 163 11.99 23.74 -9.07
N VAL A 164 13.12 24.04 -8.44
CA VAL A 164 13.96 23.09 -7.72
C VAL A 164 13.68 23.25 -6.23
N VAL A 165 13.00 22.26 -5.63
CA VAL A 165 12.64 22.26 -4.21
C VAL A 165 13.50 21.24 -3.47
N GLU A 166 14.23 21.70 -2.46
CA GLU A 166 14.97 20.84 -1.53
C GLU A 166 14.08 20.46 -0.35
N ASN A 167 13.29 19.40 -0.50
CA ASN A 167 12.45 18.91 0.58
C ASN A 167 13.32 18.19 1.63
N VAL A 168 13.76 18.93 2.65
CA VAL A 168 14.60 18.41 3.74
C VAL A 168 13.83 17.43 4.62
N THR A 169 12.53 17.67 4.81
CA THR A 169 11.61 16.85 5.61
C THR A 169 11.51 15.41 5.08
N LEU A 170 11.48 15.23 3.76
CA LEU A 170 11.43 13.91 3.10
C LEU A 170 12.79 13.41 2.60
N ASP A 171 13.87 14.17 2.81
CA ASP A 171 15.20 13.93 2.22
C ASP A 171 15.11 13.75 0.68
N ARG A 172 14.39 14.65 0.00
CA ARG A 172 14.15 14.60 -1.46
C ARG A 172 14.48 15.92 -2.15
N LEU A 173 15.24 15.82 -3.23
CA LEU A 173 15.33 16.90 -4.22
C LEU A 173 14.21 16.72 -5.25
N GLN A 174 13.37 17.73 -5.41
CA GLN A 174 12.20 17.72 -6.29
C GLN A 174 12.37 18.75 -7.41
N LEU A 175 12.10 18.33 -8.64
CA LEU A 175 12.05 19.18 -9.83
C LEU A 175 10.61 19.23 -10.31
N ILE A 176 10.01 20.40 -10.25
CA ILE A 176 8.62 20.66 -10.69
C ILE A 176 8.70 21.46 -11.98
N PHE A 177 8.13 20.88 -13.04
CA PHE A 177 8.04 21.50 -14.36
C PHE A 177 6.63 22.09 -14.53
N PRO A 178 6.48 23.23 -15.22
CA PRO A 178 5.17 23.85 -15.44
C PRO A 178 4.34 23.03 -16.43
N ASP A 179 5.00 22.48 -17.45
CA ASP A 179 4.42 21.63 -18.48
C ASP A 179 5.10 20.26 -18.51
N LYS A 180 4.47 19.32 -19.22
CA LYS A 180 5.00 17.97 -19.40
C LYS A 180 6.37 18.03 -20.12
N PRO A 181 7.46 17.56 -19.49
CA PRO A 181 8.77 17.51 -20.15
C PRO A 181 8.72 16.60 -21.37
N THR A 182 9.48 16.96 -22.39
CA THR A 182 9.66 16.20 -23.63
C THR A 182 10.25 14.81 -23.36
N ASP A 183 10.10 13.89 -24.31
CA ASP A 183 10.56 12.50 -24.15
C ASP A 183 12.07 12.40 -23.87
N GLU A 184 12.86 13.29 -24.48
CA GLU A 184 14.30 13.39 -24.29
C GLU A 184 14.66 13.85 -22.88
N GLU A 185 13.99 14.88 -22.36
CA GLU A 185 14.18 15.38 -20.99
C GLU A 185 13.82 14.32 -19.96
N ARG A 186 12.71 13.60 -20.18
CA ARG A 186 12.30 12.48 -19.32
C ARG A 186 13.32 11.35 -19.33
N ALA A 187 13.92 11.03 -20.48
CA ALA A 187 14.98 10.03 -20.59
C ALA A 187 16.24 10.48 -19.83
N ALA A 188 16.64 11.74 -19.97
CA ALA A 188 17.77 12.33 -19.27
C ALA A 188 17.58 12.36 -17.74
N LEU A 189 16.39 12.68 -17.26
CA LEU A 189 16.01 12.64 -15.83
C LEU A 189 16.12 11.22 -15.27
N LYS A 190 15.55 10.23 -15.97
CA LYS A 190 15.63 8.81 -15.59
C LYS A 190 17.06 8.31 -15.54
N LYS A 191 17.88 8.64 -16.54
CA LYS A 191 19.31 8.27 -16.62
C LYS A 191 20.10 8.80 -15.42
N ARG A 192 19.73 9.97 -14.92
CA ARG A 192 20.34 10.65 -13.77
C ARG A 192 19.68 10.31 -12.42
N GLY A 193 18.80 9.29 -12.39
CA GLY A 193 18.22 8.74 -11.18
C GLY A 193 16.99 9.46 -10.63
N PHE A 194 16.42 10.42 -11.37
CA PHE A 194 15.15 11.04 -11.01
C PHE A 194 13.98 10.12 -11.39
N ARG A 195 13.02 9.98 -10.48
CA ARG A 195 11.78 9.21 -10.68
C ARG A 195 10.58 10.14 -10.60
N TRP A 196 9.65 9.99 -11.52
CA TRP A 196 8.37 10.70 -11.48
C TRP A 196 7.53 10.21 -10.31
N ALA A 197 7.04 11.15 -9.49
CA ALA A 197 6.16 10.89 -8.36
C ALA A 197 4.79 11.57 -8.58
N PRO A 198 3.75 10.83 -9.03
CA PRO A 198 2.47 11.42 -9.41
C PRO A 198 1.72 12.06 -8.24
N SER A 199 1.91 11.58 -7.01
CA SER A 199 1.27 12.14 -5.82
C SER A 199 1.74 13.56 -5.47
N VAL A 200 2.93 13.95 -5.95
CA VAL A 200 3.51 15.29 -5.70
C VAL A 200 3.60 16.11 -6.99
N GLY A 201 3.41 15.47 -8.16
CA GLY A 201 3.59 16.13 -9.46
C GLY A 201 5.04 16.52 -9.75
N ALA A 202 6.03 15.81 -9.18
CA ALA A 202 7.44 16.18 -9.26
C ALA A 202 8.35 15.03 -9.71
N TRP A 203 9.46 15.37 -10.35
CA TRP A 203 10.58 14.47 -10.55
C TRP A 203 11.49 14.51 -9.33
N GLN A 204 11.66 13.39 -8.63
CA GLN A 204 12.37 13.37 -7.35
C GLN A 204 13.46 12.31 -7.25
N ARG A 205 14.47 12.58 -6.42
CA ARG A 205 15.49 11.62 -5.96
C ARG A 205 15.94 11.94 -4.53
N LYS A 206 16.72 11.05 -3.91
CA LYS A 206 17.31 11.30 -2.58
C LYS A 206 18.13 12.59 -2.58
N LEU A 207 17.90 13.47 -1.60
CA LEU A 207 18.64 14.72 -1.44
C LEU A 207 20.09 14.36 -1.06
N THR A 208 21.01 14.71 -1.95
CA THR A 208 22.45 14.45 -1.82
C THR A 208 23.18 15.59 -2.53
N ASN A 209 24.45 15.83 -2.21
CA ASN A 209 25.24 16.86 -2.91
C ASN A 209 25.29 16.62 -4.43
N ASN A 210 25.38 15.34 -4.85
CA ASN A 210 25.28 14.95 -6.25
C ASN A 210 23.89 15.26 -6.83
N ALA A 211 22.81 14.99 -6.08
CA ALA A 211 21.47 15.34 -6.53
C ALA A 211 21.33 16.84 -6.79
N ARG A 212 21.82 17.69 -5.86
CA ARG A 212 21.79 19.15 -6.02
C ARG A 212 22.51 19.58 -7.29
N TYR A 213 23.74 19.12 -7.49
CA TYR A 213 24.53 19.43 -8.67
C TYR A 213 23.81 19.02 -9.97
N VAL A 214 23.34 17.77 -10.03
CA VAL A 214 22.69 17.22 -11.22
C VAL A 214 21.32 17.88 -11.46
N GLY A 215 20.54 18.14 -10.42
CA GLY A 215 19.24 18.80 -10.51
C GLY A 215 19.37 20.22 -11.05
N THR A 216 20.29 21.01 -10.51
CA THR A 216 20.60 22.36 -10.98
C THR A 216 21.14 22.33 -12.42
N SER A 217 22.01 21.38 -12.75
CA SER A 217 22.53 21.23 -14.12
C SER A 217 21.44 20.88 -15.13
N LEU A 218 20.53 19.96 -14.77
CA LEU A 218 19.40 19.58 -15.61
C LEU A 218 18.41 20.72 -15.78
N ALA A 219 18.06 21.41 -14.69
CA ALA A 219 17.16 22.55 -14.76
C ALA A 219 17.74 23.67 -15.65
N LYS A 220 19.05 23.93 -15.59
CA LYS A 220 19.72 24.87 -16.50
C LYS A 220 19.72 24.37 -17.96
N GLN A 221 19.87 23.07 -18.19
CA GLN A 221 19.86 22.48 -19.53
C GLN A 221 18.49 22.55 -20.19
N PHE A 222 17.42 22.39 -19.40
CA PHE A 222 16.04 22.33 -19.88
C PHE A 222 15.31 23.68 -19.80
N SER A 223 15.89 24.64 -19.07
CA SER A 223 15.38 26.00 -19.08
C SER A 223 15.49 26.55 -20.50
N PRO A 224 14.40 27.06 -21.10
CA PRO A 224 14.53 27.92 -22.25
C PRO A 224 15.41 29.11 -21.86
N ALA A 225 16.26 29.58 -22.77
CA ALA A 225 17.14 30.72 -22.53
C ALA A 225 16.30 32.00 -22.38
N THR A 226 15.74 32.24 -21.20
CA THR A 226 15.01 33.47 -20.88
C THR A 226 15.17 33.77 -19.38
N ASP A 227 15.99 34.80 -19.14
CA ASP A 227 16.26 35.58 -17.93
C ASP A 227 16.34 34.90 -16.55
N LEU A 228 17.56 34.97 -16.00
CA LEU A 228 17.89 34.74 -14.60
C LEU A 228 17.29 35.83 -13.71
N THR A 229 16.01 35.73 -13.35
CA THR A 229 15.45 36.52 -12.24
C THR A 229 15.68 35.76 -10.94
N THR A 230 16.79 36.05 -10.26
CA THR A 230 17.01 35.66 -8.86
C THR A 230 16.01 36.42 -7.98
N VAL A 231 14.93 35.77 -7.55
CA VAL A 231 14.12 36.29 -6.44
C VAL A 231 14.86 35.94 -5.15
N ALA A 232 15.58 36.91 -4.61
CA ALA A 232 16.13 36.84 -3.27
C ALA A 232 14.98 36.84 -2.25
N HIS A 233 14.98 35.85 -1.37
CA HIS A 233 14.15 35.83 -0.17
C HIS A 233 14.50 37.06 0.69
N PRO A 234 13.55 37.84 1.22
CA PRO A 234 13.89 38.97 2.08
C PRO A 234 14.44 38.41 3.39
N ALA A 235 15.73 38.65 3.62
CA ALA A 235 16.36 38.45 4.92
C ALA A 235 15.61 39.30 5.94
N GLY A 236 14.94 38.64 6.89
CA GLY A 236 14.44 39.27 8.11
C GLY A 236 15.60 39.82 8.91
N GLY A 237 15.95 41.08 8.66
CA GLY A 237 16.84 41.88 9.48
C GLY A 237 16.02 43.01 10.08
N VAL A 238 15.67 42.88 11.37
CA VAL A 238 15.20 43.99 12.19
C VAL A 238 16.44 44.73 12.68
N PRO A 239 16.68 46.00 12.33
CA PRO A 239 17.62 46.83 13.06
C PRO A 239 16.90 47.52 14.22
N SER A 240 17.35 47.17 15.42
CA SER A 240 17.13 47.88 16.67
C SER A 240 18.04 49.13 16.73
N GLY A 241 17.54 50.23 17.33
CA GLY A 241 18.33 51.42 17.74
C GLY A 241 17.88 52.71 17.05
N THR A 242 17.03 53.52 17.69
CA THR A 242 17.37 54.78 18.40
C THR A 242 17.91 55.90 17.50
N ASP A 243 17.12 56.97 17.32
CA ASP A 243 17.43 58.24 17.98
C ASP A 243 16.34 59.32 17.86
N ALA A 244 16.41 60.20 18.85
CA ALA A 244 15.50 61.26 19.22
C ALA A 244 15.42 62.46 18.25
N THR A 245 14.25 63.10 18.23
CA THR A 245 13.94 64.55 18.33
C THR A 245 12.49 64.70 17.87
N GLY A 246 11.51 65.12 18.67
CA GLY A 246 11.44 66.30 19.52
C GLY A 246 10.38 67.24 18.91
N ASN A 247 9.26 67.47 19.62
CA ASN A 247 8.72 68.80 19.97
C ASN A 247 7.18 68.82 20.21
N PHE A 248 6.81 69.02 21.48
CA PHE A 248 5.76 69.89 22.05
C PHE A 248 4.35 70.01 21.41
N HIS A 249 3.32 69.67 22.20
CA HIS A 249 2.41 70.70 22.75
C HIS A 249 1.64 70.24 24.01
N HIS A 250 1.60 71.15 24.98
CA HIS A 250 0.79 71.16 26.21
C HIS A 250 -0.72 71.20 25.92
N SER A 251 -1.53 70.63 26.81
CA SER A 251 -2.59 71.37 27.55
C SER A 251 -3.32 70.47 28.54
N GLU A 252 -3.57 71.05 29.72
CA GLU A 252 -4.12 70.50 30.96
C GLU A 252 -5.63 70.17 30.90
N GLY A 253 -6.06 69.37 31.88
CA GLY A 253 -7.46 69.06 32.19
C GLY A 253 -7.57 67.87 33.14
#